data_AF-A0A8T5XNB7-F1
#
_entry.id   AF-A0A8T5XNB7-F1
#
_cell.length_a   1.000
_cell.length_b   1.000
_cell.length_c   1.000
_cell.angle_alpha   90.00
_cell.angle_beta   90.00
_cell.angle_gamma   90.00
#
_symmetry.space_group_name_H-M   'P 1'
#
loop_
_entity.id
_entity.type
_entity.pdbx_description
1 polymer ?
#
loop_
_entity_poly.entity_id
_entity_poly.type
_entity_poly.pdbx_seq_one_letter_code
_entity_poly.pdbx_strand_id
1 'polypeptide(L)' 'MRKEFEILGCVEVPIELTEDEFFNKFIAFIESNNWSFGGGINEIVDGFYVNEDGTKGKYVLDK' A
#
# COMPACT_ATOMS: atom_id res chain seq x y z
N MET A 1 -21.47 10.33 -12.73
CA MET A 1 -21.48 8.97 -12.16
C MET A 1 -20.04 8.50 -12.10
N ARG A 2 -19.58 7.95 -10.97
CA ARG A 2 -18.20 7.46 -10.81
C ARG A 2 -18.21 5.93 -10.78
N LYS A 3 -17.13 5.32 -11.27
CA LYS A 3 -16.88 3.88 -11.21
C LYS A 3 -15.54 3.69 -10.50
N GLU A 4 -15.52 2.85 -9.48
CA GLU A 4 -14.36 2.61 -8.63
C GLU A 4 -14.16 1.09 -8.48
N PHE A 5 -12.93 0.67 -8.20
CA PHE A 5 -12.58 -0.71 -7.90
C PHE A 5 -11.83 -0.75 -6.57
N GLU A 6 -12.24 -1.66 -5.68
CA GLU A 6 -11.52 -1.95 -4.45
C GLU A 6 -10.44 -3.00 -4.73
N ILE A 7 -9.21 -2.74 -4.25
CA ILE A 7 -8.08 -3.66 -4.37
C ILE A 7 -7.89 -4.35 -3.02
N LEU A 8 -8.23 -5.63 -2.95
CA LEU A 8 -8.05 -6.46 -1.76
C LEU A 8 -6.83 -7.36 -1.95
N GLY A 9 -5.74 -7.09 -1.24
CA GLY A 9 -4.52 -7.90 -1.31
C GLY A 9 -3.26 -7.17 -0.88
N CYS A 10 -2.12 -7.86 -0.99
CA CYS A 10 -0.79 -7.31 -0.75
C CYS A 10 0.02 -7.37 -2.04
N VAL A 11 0.93 -6.40 -2.22
CA VAL A 11 1.93 -6.42 -3.29
C VAL A 11 3.27 -6.76 -2.65
N GLU A 12 3.91 -7.82 -3.11
CA GLU A 12 5.26 -8.18 -2.67
C GLU A 12 6.30 -7.36 -3.44
N VAL A 13 7.23 -6.74 -2.70
CA VAL A 13 8.28 -5.87 -3.22
C VAL A 13 9.62 -6.20 -2.53
N PRO A 14 10.77 -5.78 -3.09
CA PRO A 14 12.06 -5.91 -2.41
C PRO A 14 12.04 -5.20 -1.04
N ILE A 15 12.72 -5.77 -0.04
CA ILE A 15 12.73 -5.26 1.35
C ILE A 15 13.40 -3.88 1.48
N GLU A 16 14.22 -3.50 0.51
CA GLU A 16 14.91 -2.23 0.46
C GLU A 16 14.04 -1.09 -0.09
N LEU A 17 12.90 -1.41 -0.71
CA LEU A 17 11.98 -0.41 -1.26
C LEU A 17 11.21 0.27 -0.13
N THR A 18 11.33 1.60 -0.04
CA THR A 18 10.61 2.35 0.99
C THR A 18 9.14 2.52 0.65
N GLU A 19 8.30 2.78 1.67
CA GLU A 19 6.89 3.11 1.49
C GLU A 19 6.70 4.28 0.51
N ASP A 20 7.50 5.34 0.64
CA ASP A 20 7.46 6.52 -0.25
C ASP A 20 7.82 6.17 -1.70
N GLU A 21 8.87 5.38 -1.92
CA GLU A 21 9.27 4.97 -3.27
C GLU A 21 8.20 4.10 -3.93
N PHE A 22 7.61 3.18 -3.16
CA PHE A 22 6.48 2.37 -3.61
C PHE A 22 5.27 3.23 -3.95
N PHE A 23 4.85 4.13 -3.04
CA PHE A 23 3.68 4.97 -3.23
C PHE A 23 3.81 5.85 -4.46
N ASN A 24 4.97 6.49 -4.65
CA ASN A 24 5.22 7.31 -5.83
C ASN A 24 5.13 6.52 -7.13
N LYS A 25 5.69 5.29 -7.18
CA LYS A 25 5.58 4.41 -8.36
C LYS A 25 4.14 3.99 -8.62
N PHE A 26 3.41 3.63 -7.56
CA PHE A 26 2.01 3.21 -7.65
C PHE A 26 1.11 4.35 -8.15
N ILE A 27 1.22 5.55 -7.57
CA ILE A 27 0.46 6.72 -8.01
C ILE A 27 0.80 7.09 -9.45
N ALA A 28 2.09 7.09 -9.83
CA ALA A 28 2.49 7.36 -11.21
C ALA A 28 1.85 6.38 -12.20
N PHE A 29 1.75 5.09 -11.86
CA PHE A 29 1.05 4.10 -12.67
C PHE A 29 -0.45 4.42 -12.81
N ILE A 30 -1.14 4.74 -11.71
CA ILE A 30 -2.57 5.09 -11.70
C ILE A 30 -2.82 6.35 -12.56
N GLU A 31 -2.05 7.41 -12.35
CA GLU A 31 -2.22 8.69 -13.04
C GLU A 31 -1.89 8.59 -14.54
N SER A 32 -0.94 7.72 -14.93
CA SER A 32 -0.63 7.45 -16.34
C SER A 32 -1.81 6.86 -17.14
N ASN A 33 -2.83 6.36 -16.46
CA ASN A 33 -4.06 5.83 -17.04
C ASN A 33 -5.25 6.79 -16.90
N ASN A 34 -5.03 8.05 -16.52
CA ASN A 34 -6.07 9.05 -16.22
C ASN A 34 -7.03 8.59 -15.10
N TRP A 35 -6.52 7.80 -14.15
CA TRP A 35 -7.25 7.40 -12.95
C TRP A 35 -6.82 8.25 -11.75
N SER A 36 -7.57 8.15 -10.66
CA SER A 36 -7.23 8.76 -9.38
C SER A 36 -7.29 7.70 -8.30
N PHE A 37 -6.28 7.63 -7.44
CA PHE A 37 -6.31 6.80 -6.24
C PHE A 37 -6.76 7.63 -5.04
N GLY A 38 -7.87 7.23 -4.42
CA GLY A 38 -8.36 7.82 -3.18
C GLY A 38 -8.07 6.87 -2.02
N GLY A 39 -7.16 7.24 -1.12
CA GLY A 39 -6.80 6.41 0.04
C GLY A 39 -5.34 6.59 0.45
N GLY A 40 -4.87 5.67 1.28
CA GLY A 40 -3.47 5.53 1.67
C GLY A 40 -3.00 4.09 1.48
N ILE A 41 -1.74 3.84 1.83
CA ILE A 41 -1.14 2.51 1.87
C ILE A 41 -0.71 2.21 3.31
N ASN A 42 -0.41 0.95 3.60
CA ASN A 42 0.22 0.55 4.85
C ASN A 42 1.36 -0.40 4.53
N GLU A 43 2.55 -0.15 5.04
CA GLU A 43 3.66 -1.10 4.99
C GLU A 43 3.38 -2.34 5.85
N ILE A 44 3.74 -3.52 5.32
CA ILE A 44 3.63 -4.80 6.01
C ILE A 44 4.99 -5.51 5.93
N VAL A 45 5.54 -5.91 7.08
CA VAL A 45 6.79 -6.66 7.18
C VAL A 45 6.56 -7.92 8.02
N ASP A 46 6.93 -9.08 7.45
CA ASP A 46 6.69 -10.41 8.03
C ASP A 46 5.21 -10.67 8.41
N GLY A 47 4.26 -10.08 7.67
CA GLY A 47 2.83 -10.21 7.92
C GLY A 47 2.29 -9.31 9.04
N PHE A 48 3.07 -8.37 9.56
CA PHE A 48 2.63 -7.37 10.53
C PHE A 48 2.56 -5.99 9.86
N TYR A 49 1.50 -5.23 10.15
CA TYR A 49 1.48 -3.81 9.81
C TYR A 49 2.62 -3.08 10.51
N VAL A 50 3.20 -2.08 9.88
CA VAL A 50 4.20 -1.19 10.48
C VAL A 50 3.49 0.06 11.01
N ASN A 51 3.72 0.41 12.27
CA ASN A 51 3.20 1.64 12.87
C ASN A 51 4.06 2.85 12.46
N GLU A 52 3.55 4.07 12.64
CA GLU A 52 4.31 5.31 12.36
C GLU A 52 5.64 5.43 13.13
N ASP A 53 5.76 4.78 14.29
CA ASP A 53 6.98 4.73 15.10
C ASP A 53 7.96 3.61 14.69
N GLY A 54 7.65 2.88 13.61
CA GLY A 54 8.44 1.78 13.07
C GLY A 54 8.27 0.44 13.81
N THR A 55 7.39 0.36 14.82
CA THR A 55 7.12 -0.89 15.54
C THR A 55 6.14 -1.79 14.78
N LYS A 56 6.18 -3.11 15.05
CA LYS A 56 5.20 -4.07 14.52
C LYS A 56 3.84 -3.85 15.19
N GLY A 57 2.82 -3.59 14.39
CA GLY A 57 1.42 -3.51 14.77
C GLY A 57 0.74 -4.88 14.76
N LYS A 58 -0.53 -4.91 14.35
CA LYS A 58 -1.33 -6.15 14.28
C LYS A 58 -0.85 -7.07 13.17
N TYR A 59 -1.01 -8.38 13.35
CA TYR A 59 -0.83 -9.34 12.27
C TYR A 59 -1.97 -9.18 11.26
N VAL A 60 -1.66 -9.19 9.96
CA VAL A 60 -2.62 -8.90 8.88
C VAL A 60 -3.78 -9.90 8.84
N LEU A 61 -3.57 -11.12 9.35
CA LEU A 61 -4.57 -12.18 9.39
C LEU A 61 -5.28 -12.33 10.74
N ASP A 62 -4.95 -11.50 11.73
CA ASP A 62 -5.70 -11.48 12.99
C ASP A 62 -7.07 -10.85 12.73
N LYS A 63 -8.11 -11.68 12.83
CA LYS A 63 -9.53 -11.31 12.65
C LYS A 63 -10.08 -10.53 13.83
#